data_AF-A0A961M0Y8-F1
#
_entry.id   AF-A0A961M0Y8-F1
#
_cell.length_a   1.000
_cell.length_b   1.000
_cell.length_c   1.000
_cell.angle_alpha   90.00
_cell.angle_beta   90.00
_cell.angle_gamma   90.00
#
_symmetry.space_group_name_H-M   'P 1'
#
loop_
_entity.id
_entity.type
_entity.pdbx_description
1 polymer ?
#
loop_
_entity_poly.entity_id
_entity_poly.type
_entity_poly.pdbx_seq_one_letter_code
_entity_poly.pdbx_strand_id
1 'polypeptide(L)'
;ALVGDAAHPVSPYAAYGMGMAIEDGYFLTRGFGGRNLTPDVVAQGFAAYEADRVAYCNHQVEFARKLGNQFHRAPAPVAWLRDQIFDRTGVLQKIVEKDYLADAEAMSLRLKELHVA
;
A
#
# COMPACT_ATOMS: atom_id res chain seq x y z
N ALA A 1 13.74 12.56 -0.96
CA ALA A 1 12.46 11.85 -0.83
C ALA A 1 12.16 11.58 0.66
N LEU A 2 10.89 11.60 1.06
CA LEU A 2 10.42 11.08 2.35
C LEU A 2 10.02 9.60 2.15
N VAL A 3 10.20 8.78 3.19
CA VAL A 3 9.92 7.33 3.17
C VAL A 3 9.27 6.88 4.49
N GLY A 4 8.59 5.73 4.47
CA GLY A 4 7.97 5.13 5.64
C GLY A 4 6.94 6.04 6.31
N ASP A 5 6.77 5.90 7.63
CA ASP A 5 5.79 6.67 8.41
C ASP A 5 6.02 8.19 8.37
N ALA A 6 7.23 8.65 8.00
CA ALA A 6 7.47 10.07 7.77
C ALA A 6 6.78 10.61 6.51
N ALA A 7 6.48 9.74 5.54
CA ALA A 7 5.77 10.07 4.31
C ALA A 7 4.30 9.63 4.34
N HIS A 8 4.00 8.44 4.83
CA HIS A 8 2.69 7.81 4.72
C HIS A 8 2.30 7.04 6.00
N PRO A 9 2.11 7.75 7.14
CA PRO A 9 1.70 7.12 8.38
C PRO A 9 0.33 6.46 8.21
N VAL A 10 0.27 5.14 8.48
CA VAL A 10 -0.95 4.36 8.29
C VAL A 10 -1.54 3.92 9.62
N SER A 11 -2.86 3.82 9.66
CA SER A 11 -3.55 3.27 10.82
C SER A 11 -3.13 1.82 11.08
N PRO A 12 -3.01 1.37 12.35
CA PRO A 12 -2.71 -0.03 12.67
C PRO A 12 -3.69 -1.03 12.04
N TYR A 13 -4.90 -0.59 11.67
CA TYR A 13 -5.89 -1.42 10.98
C TYR A 13 -5.46 -1.91 9.59
N ALA A 14 -4.45 -1.28 8.96
CA ALA A 14 -3.85 -1.85 7.75
C ALA A 14 -2.94 -3.05 8.02
N ALA A 15 -2.40 -3.17 9.25
CA ALA A 15 -1.33 -4.11 9.61
C ALA A 15 -0.10 -4.13 8.66
N TYR A 16 0.06 -3.10 7.80
CA TYR A 16 0.99 -3.13 6.67
C TYR A 16 1.93 -1.91 6.58
N GLY A 17 1.95 -1.01 7.58
CA GLY A 17 2.81 0.18 7.57
C GLY A 17 4.30 -0.15 7.44
N MET A 18 4.77 -1.13 8.21
CA MET A 18 6.15 -1.62 8.11
C MET A 18 6.45 -2.21 6.72
N GLY A 19 5.47 -2.92 6.13
CA GLY A 19 5.58 -3.45 4.77
C GLY A 19 5.82 -2.35 3.75
N MET A 20 5.03 -1.26 3.80
CA MET A 20 5.22 -0.12 2.91
C MET A 20 6.60 0.52 3.06
N ALA A 21 7.13 0.66 4.29
CA ALA A 21 8.46 1.21 4.52
C ALA A 21 9.59 0.30 3.97
N ILE A 22 9.42 -1.03 4.05
CA ILE A 22 10.37 -1.99 3.47
C ILE A 22 10.36 -1.88 1.94
N GLU A 23 9.18 -1.83 1.34
CA GLU A 23 9.01 -1.65 -0.11
C GLU A 23 9.63 -0.33 -0.59
N ASP A 24 9.50 0.76 0.18
CA ASP A 24 10.10 2.04 -0.19
C ASP A 24 11.61 1.92 -0.36
N GLY A 25 12.29 1.20 0.53
CA GLY A 25 13.73 0.95 0.44
C GLY A 25 14.12 0.21 -0.85
N TYR A 26 13.31 -0.77 -1.24
CA TYR A 26 13.48 -1.49 -2.50
C TYR A 26 13.29 -0.57 -3.72
N PHE A 27 12.16 0.13 -3.81
CA PHE A 27 11.86 0.99 -4.96
C PHE A 27 12.82 2.17 -5.09
N LEU A 28 13.28 2.73 -3.96
CA LEU A 28 14.28 3.77 -3.95
C LEU A 28 15.62 3.30 -4.51
N THR A 29 16.09 2.13 -4.05
CA THR A 29 17.35 1.54 -4.55
C THR A 29 17.25 1.21 -6.03
N ARG A 30 16.10 0.68 -6.46
CA ARG A 30 15.79 0.39 -7.86
C ARG A 30 15.83 1.64 -8.73
N GLY A 31 15.30 2.77 -8.25
CA GLY A 31 15.33 4.07 -8.95
C GLY A 31 16.76 4.56 -9.22
N PHE A 32 17.71 4.28 -8.33
CA PHE A 32 19.12 4.61 -8.55
C PHE A 32 19.81 3.67 -9.56
N GLY A 33 19.37 2.42 -9.65
CA GLY A 33 19.80 1.47 -10.68
C GLY A 33 21.29 1.12 -10.62
N GLY A 34 21.90 1.15 -9.43
CA GLY A 34 23.32 0.82 -9.24
C GLY A 34 24.32 1.80 -9.88
N ARG A 35 23.85 2.99 -10.29
CA ARG A 35 24.69 4.05 -10.88
C ARG A 35 25.43 4.83 -9.80
N ASN A 36 26.52 5.50 -10.19
CA ASN A 36 27.17 6.49 -9.33
C ASN A 36 26.19 7.62 -8.99
N LEU A 37 26.17 8.02 -7.71
CA LEU A 37 25.25 9.02 -7.19
C LEU A 37 25.71 10.43 -7.56
N THR A 38 25.37 10.87 -8.77
CA THR A 38 25.44 12.29 -9.16
C THR A 38 24.14 13.00 -8.78
N PRO A 39 24.12 14.34 -8.68
CA PRO A 39 22.89 15.09 -8.40
C PRO A 39 21.74 14.74 -9.35
N ASP A 40 22.02 14.58 -10.64
CA ASP A 40 21.01 14.21 -11.65
C ASP A 40 20.47 12.79 -11.44
N VAL A 41 21.34 11.83 -11.12
CA VAL A 41 20.94 10.44 -10.83
C VAL A 41 20.08 10.38 -9.57
N VAL A 42 20.43 11.16 -8.54
CA VAL A 42 19.65 11.23 -7.30
C VAL A 42 18.27 11.82 -7.57
N ALA A 43 18.19 12.91 -8.33
CA ALA A 43 16.91 13.55 -8.69
C ALA A 43 16.03 12.60 -9.51
N GLN A 44 16.59 11.92 -10.51
CA GLN A 44 15.87 10.92 -11.32
C GLN A 44 15.41 9.73 -10.48
N GLY A 45 16.26 9.24 -9.56
CA GLY A 45 15.92 8.13 -8.69
C GLY A 45 14.77 8.46 -7.74
N PHE A 46 14.77 9.66 -7.15
CA PHE A 46 13.63 10.13 -6.35
C PHE A 46 12.37 10.28 -7.18
N ALA A 47 12.44 10.86 -8.38
CA ALA A 47 11.28 10.98 -9.26
C ALA A 47 10.68 9.62 -9.66
N ALA A 48 11.54 8.64 -9.96
CA ALA A 48 11.10 7.28 -10.26
C ALA A 48 10.45 6.59 -9.04
N TYR A 49 11.06 6.73 -7.86
CA TYR A 49 10.49 6.24 -6.61
C TYR A 49 9.11 6.86 -6.32
N GLU A 50 9.00 8.19 -6.42
CA GLU A 50 7.74 8.90 -6.14
C GLU A 50 6.64 8.52 -7.13
N ALA A 51 6.98 8.32 -8.41
CA ALA A 51 6.04 7.89 -9.44
C ALA A 51 5.47 6.48 -9.19
N ASP A 52 6.27 5.56 -8.65
CA ASP A 52 5.80 4.20 -8.33
C ASP A 52 5.08 4.15 -6.97
N ARG A 53 5.46 4.97 -5.99
CA ARG A 53 5.06 4.77 -4.58
C ARG A 53 4.00 5.71 -4.03
N VAL A 54 3.96 6.98 -4.47
CA VAL A 54 3.09 7.98 -3.83
C VAL A 54 1.62 7.61 -3.92
N ALA A 55 1.14 7.24 -5.12
CA ALA A 55 -0.26 6.88 -5.31
C ALA A 55 -0.63 5.60 -4.54
N TYR A 56 0.24 4.59 -4.61
CA TYR A 56 0.05 3.31 -3.92
C TYR A 56 -0.05 3.50 -2.40
N CYS A 57 0.94 4.14 -1.76
CA CYS A 57 0.92 4.33 -0.32
C CYS A 57 -0.26 5.20 0.15
N ASN A 58 -0.63 6.23 -0.61
CA ASN A 58 -1.80 7.07 -0.29
C ASN A 58 -3.10 6.26 -0.29
N HIS A 59 -3.29 5.39 -1.29
CA HIS A 59 -4.46 4.51 -1.36
C HIS A 59 -4.52 3.57 -0.15
N GLN A 60 -3.40 2.97 0.23
CA GLN A 60 -3.32 2.08 1.41
C GLN A 60 -3.66 2.84 2.71
N VAL A 61 -3.14 4.07 2.87
CA VAL A 61 -3.46 4.93 4.03
C VAL A 61 -4.96 5.25 4.09
N GLU A 62 -5.57 5.61 2.95
CA GLU A 62 -6.99 5.87 2.87
C GLU A 62 -7.83 4.63 3.18
N PHE A 63 -7.46 3.47 2.62
CA PHE A 63 -8.14 2.21 2.81
C PHE A 63 -8.13 1.80 4.28
N ALA A 64 -6.97 1.89 4.95
CA ALA A 64 -6.81 1.64 6.38
C ALA A 64 -7.78 2.47 7.23
N ARG A 65 -7.86 3.77 6.92
CA ARG A 65 -8.76 4.70 7.61
C ARG A 65 -10.24 4.34 7.37
N LYS A 66 -10.60 3.98 6.14
CA LYS A 66 -11.96 3.56 5.78
C LYS A 66 -12.35 2.28 6.52
N LEU A 67 -11.48 1.27 6.54
CA LEU A 67 -11.71 0.02 7.29
C LEU A 67 -11.88 0.29 8.79
N GLY A 68 -10.98 1.05 9.41
CA GLY A 68 -11.09 1.38 10.84
C GLY A 68 -12.42 2.05 11.20
N ASN A 69 -12.91 2.94 10.34
CA ASN A 69 -14.24 3.55 10.52
C ASN A 69 -15.37 2.52 10.37
N GLN A 70 -15.33 1.65 9.35
CA GLN A 70 -16.38 0.66 9.09
C GLN A 70 -16.46 -0.41 10.19
N PHE A 71 -15.33 -0.84 10.74
CA PHE A 71 -15.29 -1.89 11.75
C PHE A 71 -15.62 -1.39 13.17
N HIS A 72 -15.28 -0.15 13.52
CA HIS A 72 -15.34 0.29 14.92
C HIS A 72 -16.26 1.48 15.23
N ARG A 73 -16.87 2.12 14.23
CA ARG A 73 -17.70 3.32 14.46
C ARG A 73 -19.17 3.12 14.09
N ALA A 74 -19.56 1.92 13.71
CA ALA A 74 -20.95 1.58 13.40
C ALA A 74 -21.78 1.42 14.68
N PRO A 75 -22.98 2.04 14.80
CA PRO A 75 -23.92 1.77 15.88
C PRO A 75 -24.31 0.29 15.92
N ALA A 76 -24.66 -0.24 17.09
CA ALA A 76 -24.96 -1.66 17.31
C ALA A 76 -25.84 -2.35 16.23
N PRO A 77 -27.00 -1.78 15.81
CA PRO A 77 -27.81 -2.44 14.77
C PRO A 77 -27.13 -2.47 13.39
N VAL A 78 -26.35 -1.43 13.06
CA VAL A 78 -25.60 -1.35 11.81
C VAL A 78 -24.40 -2.31 11.83
N ALA A 79 -23.71 -2.40 12.96
CA ALA A 79 -22.61 -3.34 13.17
C ALA A 79 -23.09 -4.79 13.00
N TRP A 80 -24.23 -5.15 13.61
CA TRP A 80 -24.83 -6.47 13.44
C TRP A 80 -25.12 -6.79 11.97
N LEU A 81 -25.74 -5.85 11.23
CA LEU A 81 -26.05 -6.06 9.82
C LEU A 81 -24.77 -6.20 8.97
N ARG A 82 -23.77 -5.34 9.22
CA ARG A 82 -22.44 -5.43 8.58
C ARG A 82 -21.85 -6.82 8.79
N ASP A 83 -21.85 -7.32 10.02
CA ASP A 83 -21.26 -8.62 10.36
C ASP A 83 -22.03 -9.76 9.66
N GLN A 84 -23.37 -9.71 9.62
CA GLN A 84 -24.16 -10.68 8.86
C GLN A 84 -23.80 -10.68 7.36
N ILE A 85 -23.56 -9.51 6.77
CA ILE A 85 -23.18 -9.40 5.35
C ILE A 85 -21.74 -9.90 5.16
N PHE A 86 -20.80 -9.44 5.97
CA PHE A 86 -19.38 -9.75 5.82
C PHE A 86 -19.08 -11.22 6.08
N ASP A 87 -19.73 -11.84 7.07
CA ASP A 87 -19.47 -13.22 7.46
C ASP A 87 -20.17 -14.24 6.56
N ARG A 88 -21.30 -13.86 5.94
CA ARG A 88 -22.16 -14.80 5.17
C ARG A 88 -22.13 -14.56 3.67
N THR A 89 -21.43 -13.54 3.20
CA THR A 89 -21.29 -13.22 1.78
C THR A 89 -19.84 -12.93 1.42
N GLY A 90 -19.51 -13.00 0.13
CA GLY A 90 -18.16 -12.65 -0.36
C GLY A 90 -17.89 -11.15 -0.47
N VAL A 91 -18.72 -10.27 0.11
CA VAL A 91 -18.56 -8.81 -0.04
C VAL A 91 -17.24 -8.32 0.56
N LEU A 92 -16.90 -8.76 1.78
CA LEU A 92 -15.66 -8.36 2.42
C LEU A 92 -14.44 -8.83 1.63
N GLN A 93 -14.46 -10.08 1.17
CA GLN A 93 -13.41 -10.63 0.31
C GLN A 93 -13.22 -9.79 -0.94
N LYS A 94 -14.29 -9.43 -1.65
CA LYS A 94 -14.21 -8.59 -2.87
C LYS A 94 -13.64 -7.21 -2.60
N ILE A 95 -13.96 -6.60 -1.45
CA ILE A 95 -13.40 -5.31 -1.05
C ILE A 95 -11.89 -5.46 -0.82
N VAL A 96 -11.45 -6.49 -0.09
CA VAL A 96 -10.02 -6.73 0.16
C VAL A 96 -9.27 -7.06 -1.13
N GLU A 97 -9.83 -7.92 -1.98
CA GLU A 97 -9.21 -8.27 -3.27
C GLU A 97 -9.03 -7.04 -4.15
N LYS A 98 -10.06 -6.21 -4.27
CA LYS A 98 -10.01 -5.02 -5.11
C LYS A 98 -9.14 -3.92 -4.54
N ASP A 99 -9.37 -3.53 -3.29
CA ASP A 99 -8.80 -2.30 -2.72
C ASP A 99 -7.49 -2.56 -1.96
N TYR A 100 -7.06 -3.82 -1.79
CA TYR A 100 -5.79 -4.13 -1.13
C TYR A 100 -4.89 -5.06 -1.96
N LEU A 101 -5.42 -6.12 -2.54
CA LEU A 101 -4.59 -7.12 -3.24
C LEU A 101 -4.26 -6.75 -4.69
N ALA A 102 -5.22 -6.19 -5.44
CA ALA A 102 -5.05 -5.96 -6.88
C ALA A 102 -3.85 -5.07 -7.22
N ASP A 103 -3.68 -3.96 -6.51
CA ASP A 103 -2.55 -3.04 -6.74
C ASP A 103 -1.22 -3.65 -6.30
N ALA A 104 -1.21 -4.38 -5.18
CA ALA A 104 -0.02 -5.07 -4.68
C ALA A 104 0.42 -6.19 -5.64
N GLU A 105 -0.52 -6.93 -6.21
CA GLU A 105 -0.28 -7.95 -7.22
C GLU A 105 0.23 -7.32 -8.52
N ALA A 106 -0.44 -6.28 -9.03
CA ALA A 106 -0.01 -5.57 -10.24
C ALA A 106 1.39 -4.96 -10.09
N MET A 107 1.71 -4.41 -8.91
CA MET A 107 3.03 -3.91 -8.60
C MET A 107 4.06 -5.05 -8.58
N SER A 108 3.75 -6.15 -7.90
CA SER A 108 4.65 -7.32 -7.79
C SER A 108 4.94 -7.96 -9.16
N LEU A 109 3.91 -8.12 -10.00
CA LEU A 109 4.03 -8.67 -11.35
C LEU A 109 4.81 -7.76 -12.32
N ARG A 110 4.95 -6.45 -12.01
CA ARG A 110 5.79 -5.53 -12.78
C ARG A 110 7.28 -5.65 -12.44
N LEU A 111 7.64 -6.30 -11.34
CA LEU A 111 9.03 -6.43 -10.88
C LEU A 111 9.68 -7.63 -11.55
N LYS A 112 10.54 -7.36 -12.54
CA LYS A 112 11.26 -8.39 -13.30
C LYS A 112 12.19 -9.22 -12.40
N GLU A 113 12.70 -8.58 -11.36
CA GLU A 113 13.62 -9.14 -10.36
C GLU A 113 12.98 -10.25 -9.51
N LEU A 114 11.64 -10.32 -9.47
CA LEU A 114 10.90 -11.34 -8.72
C LEU A 114 10.46 -12.55 -9.58
N HIS A 115 10.62 -12.48 -10.90
CA HIS A 115 10.32 -13.61 -11.76
C HIS A 115 11.47 -14.62 -11.73
N VAL A 116 11.20 -15.81 -11.20
CA VAL A 116 12.11 -16.96 -11.31
C VAL A 116 11.99 -17.52 -12.73
N ALA A 117 13.12 -17.68 -13.40
CA ALA A 117 13.21 -18.20 -14.76
C ALA A 117 12.84 -19.69 -14.85
#